data_AF-A0A0B0N6D2-F1
#
_entry.id   AF-A0A0B0N6D2-F1
#
_cell.length_a   1.000
_cell.length_b   1.000
_cell.length_c   1.000
_cell.angle_alpha   90.00
_cell.angle_beta   90.00
_cell.angle_gamma   90.00
#
_symmetry.space_group_name_H-M   'P 1'
#
loop_
_entity.id
_entity.type
_entity.pdbx_description
1 polymer ?
#
loop_
_entity_poly.entity_id
_entity_poly.type
_entity_poly.pdbx_seq_one_letter_code
_entity_poly.pdbx_strand_id
1 'polypeptide(L)'
;MTASHLVAESVWKTIESTHSVNEEQLSILHFLFGKNFERATRIVDQRGVKKISGEPSGRFVFQCKHQLAARLAGSLGACIEVKVSDEQLAVLLSEL
;
A
#
# COMPACT_ATOMS: atom_id res chain seq x y z
N MET A 1 4.26 4.10 21.12
CA MET A 1 5.17 4.23 19.96
C MET A 1 6.46 3.51 20.32
N THR A 2 6.79 2.42 19.63
CA THR A 2 8.00 1.62 19.91
C THR A 2 9.14 2.03 18.97
N ALA A 3 10.40 1.80 19.36
CA ALA A 3 11.55 2.06 18.50
C ALA A 3 11.43 1.38 17.13
N SER A 4 10.91 0.15 17.09
CA SER A 4 10.62 -0.62 15.88
C SER A 4 9.65 0.09 14.92
N HIS A 5 8.64 0.77 15.46
CA HIS A 5 7.70 1.56 14.64
C HIS A 5 8.38 2.78 14.04
N LEU A 6 9.26 3.46 14.77
CA LEU A 6 9.98 4.63 14.25
C LEU A 6 10.92 4.24 13.10
N VAL A 7 11.62 3.10 13.24
CA VAL A 7 12.46 2.56 12.17
C VAL A 7 11.61 2.23 10.94
N ALA A 8 10.48 1.54 11.11
CA ALA A 8 9.58 1.23 9.99
C ALA A 8 9.11 2.51 9.27
N GLU A 9 8.67 3.53 10.00
CA GLU A 9 8.21 4.79 9.40
C GLU A 9 9.31 5.53 8.65
N SER A 10 10.54 5.52 9.16
CA SER A 10 11.68 6.10 8.45
C SER A 10 11.90 5.41 7.11
N VAL A 11 11.88 4.07 7.10
CA VAL A 11 12.03 3.27 5.87
C VAL A 11 10.88 3.54 4.90
N TRP A 12 9.64 3.55 5.37
CA TRP A 12 8.48 3.83 4.52
C TRP A 12 8.55 5.21 3.86
N LYS A 13 8.94 6.24 4.62
CA LYS A 13 9.13 7.59 4.05
C LYS A 13 10.18 7.61 2.94
N THR A 14 11.28 6.88 3.11
CA THR A 14 12.28 6.77 2.05
C THR A 14 11.69 6.11 0.80
N ILE A 15 11.01 4.97 0.95
CA ILE A 15 10.37 4.24 -0.17
C ILE A 15 9.34 5.12 -0.90
N GLU A 16 8.51 5.86 -0.15
CA GLU A 16 7.53 6.79 -0.72
C GLU A 16 8.20 7.91 -1.51
N SER A 17 9.34 8.42 -1.03
CA SER A 17 10.07 9.50 -1.70
C SER A 17 10.81 9.04 -2.96
N THR A 18 11.33 7.81 -2.97
CA THR A 18 12.11 7.26 -4.09
C THR A 18 11.26 6.46 -5.07
N HIS A 19 9.99 6.16 -4.72
CA HIS A 19 9.12 5.23 -5.43
C HIS A 19 9.79 3.89 -5.77
N SER A 20 10.75 3.46 -4.94
CA SER A 20 11.56 2.26 -5.16
C SER A 20 11.93 1.62 -3.83
N VAL A 21 12.18 0.31 -3.85
CA VAL A 21 12.60 -0.45 -2.68
C VAL A 21 13.96 -1.09 -2.98
N ASN A 22 14.88 -1.05 -2.01
CA ASN A 22 16.16 -1.73 -2.08
C ASN A 22 16.20 -2.96 -1.14
N GLU A 23 17.24 -3.78 -1.27
CA GLU A 23 17.39 -5.01 -0.48
C GLU A 23 17.51 -4.77 1.03
N GLU A 24 18.14 -3.66 1.44
CA GLU A 24 18.28 -3.29 2.85
C GLU A 24 16.91 -2.94 3.47
N GLN A 25 16.12 -2.11 2.78
CA GLN A 25 14.77 -1.74 3.18
C GLN A 25 13.86 -2.97 3.27
N LEU A 26 13.94 -3.88 2.29
CA LEU A 26 13.23 -5.16 2.33
C LEU A 26 13.63 -6.00 3.53
N SER A 27 14.92 -6.08 3.83
CA SER A 27 15.45 -6.83 4.97
C SER A 27 14.97 -6.25 6.31
N ILE A 28 14.98 -4.92 6.46
CA ILE A 28 14.49 -4.23 7.65
C ILE A 28 12.99 -4.48 7.83
N LEU A 29 12.18 -4.27 6.78
CA LEU A 29 10.74 -4.48 6.87
C LEU A 29 10.39 -5.96 7.14
N HIS A 30 11.11 -6.90 6.53
CA HIS A 30 10.96 -8.32 6.82
C HIS A 30 11.34 -8.65 8.26
N PHE A 31 12.42 -8.07 8.80
CA PHE A 31 12.79 -8.26 10.21
C PHE A 31 11.70 -7.73 11.17
N LEU A 32 11.11 -6.58 10.86
CA LEU A 32 10.11 -5.94 11.72
C LEU A 32 8.73 -6.61 11.67
N PHE A 33 8.30 -7.07 10.50
CA PHE A 33 6.93 -7.56 10.26
C PHE A 33 6.87 -9.07 9.97
N GLY A 34 8.01 -9.72 9.72
CA GLY A 34 8.15 -11.15 9.46
C GLY A 34 7.31 -11.65 8.28
N LYS A 35 6.66 -12.80 8.50
CA LYS A 35 5.79 -13.47 7.51
C LYS A 35 4.64 -12.59 6.99
N ASN A 36 4.22 -11.58 7.75
CA ASN A 36 3.20 -10.65 7.29
C ASN A 36 3.70 -9.77 6.14
N PHE A 37 4.99 -9.42 6.15
CA PHE A 37 5.62 -8.67 5.07
C PHE A 37 5.88 -9.55 3.84
N GLU A 38 6.32 -10.78 4.03
CA GLU A 38 6.46 -11.76 2.93
C GLU A 38 5.12 -11.99 2.20
N ARG A 39 4.02 -12.11 2.95
CA ARG A 39 2.70 -12.19 2.34
C ARG A 39 2.33 -10.88 1.62
N ALA A 40 2.68 -9.73 2.20
CA ALA A 40 2.39 -8.43 1.62
C ALA A 40 3.11 -8.24 0.28
N THR A 41 4.42 -8.52 0.21
CA THR A 41 5.21 -8.45 -1.03
C THR A 41 4.62 -9.35 -2.09
N ARG A 42 4.28 -10.60 -1.75
CA ARG A 42 3.62 -11.53 -2.69
C ARG A 42 2.29 -10.99 -3.24
N ILE A 43 1.48 -10.31 -2.42
CA ILE A 43 0.24 -9.68 -2.88
C ILE A 43 0.55 -8.56 -3.89
N VAL A 44 1.58 -7.76 -3.64
CA VAL A 44 2.00 -6.69 -4.56
C VAL A 44 2.52 -7.28 -5.87
N ASP A 45 3.37 -8.31 -5.82
CA ASP A 45 3.93 -8.97 -7.00
C ASP A 45 2.85 -9.58 -7.91
N GLN A 46 1.78 -10.11 -7.29
CA GLN A 46 0.63 -10.67 -7.99
C GLN A 46 -0.40 -9.62 -8.41
N ARG A 47 -0.09 -8.32 -8.29
CA ARG A 47 -1.00 -7.19 -8.57
C ARG A 47 -2.33 -7.29 -7.81
N GLY A 48 -2.29 -7.81 -6.58
CA GLY A 48 -3.47 -8.01 -5.73
C GLY A 48 -4.00 -6.74 -5.05
N VAL A 49 -3.43 -5.56 -5.33
CA VAL A 49 -3.87 -4.27 -4.80
C VAL A 49 -4.51 -3.45 -5.91
N LYS A 50 -5.75 -3.01 -5.69
CA LYS A 50 -6.45 -2.09 -6.60
C LYS A 50 -6.51 -0.70 -6.01
N LYS A 51 -6.25 0.32 -6.82
CA LYS A 51 -6.48 1.73 -6.50
C LYS A 51 -7.74 2.18 -7.22
N ILE A 52 -8.81 2.40 -6.47
CA ILE A 52 -10.10 2.83 -6.99
C ILE A 52 -10.15 4.35 -6.87
N SER A 53 -10.21 5.05 -7.99
CA SER A 53 -10.24 6.51 -8.07
C SER A 53 -11.63 6.99 -8.52
N GLY A 54 -12.22 7.92 -7.77
CA GLY A 54 -13.47 8.59 -8.09
C GLY A 54 -13.24 9.85 -8.93
N GLU A 55 -14.05 10.04 -9.96
CA GLU A 55 -14.12 11.27 -10.73
C GLU A 55 -15.51 11.94 -10.52
N PRO A 56 -15.57 13.29 -10.41
CA PRO A 56 -14.48 14.26 -10.61
C PRO A 56 -13.64 14.57 -9.36
N SER A 57 -13.94 14.05 -8.17
CA SER A 57 -13.25 14.45 -6.93
C SER A 57 -11.75 14.15 -6.91
N GLY A 58 -11.28 13.18 -7.70
CA GLY A 58 -9.91 12.68 -7.67
C GLY A 58 -9.56 11.92 -6.39
N ARG A 59 -10.55 11.67 -5.52
CA ARG A 59 -10.37 10.84 -4.32
C ARG A 59 -10.12 9.41 -4.72
N PHE A 60 -9.34 8.69 -3.93
CA PHE A 60 -9.09 7.28 -4.20
C PHE A 60 -8.97 6.47 -2.92
N VAL A 61 -9.17 5.16 -3.05
CA VAL A 61 -8.92 4.18 -2.00
C VAL A 61 -8.21 2.96 -2.54
N PHE A 62 -7.41 2.34 -1.67
CA PHE A 62 -6.79 1.06 -1.98
C PHE A 62 -7.69 -0.08 -1.47
N GLN A 63 -8.16 -0.90 -2.39
CA GLN A 63 -8.88 -2.13 -2.07
C GLN A 63 -7.89 -3.27 -1.94
N CYS A 64 -7.59 -3.66 -0.70
CA CYS A 64 -6.76 -4.82 -0.37
C CYS A 64 -7.10 -5.36 1.03
N LYS A 65 -6.93 -6.67 1.25
CA LYS A 65 -7.09 -7.30 2.58
C LYS A 65 -5.84 -7.16 3.47
N HIS A 66 -4.71 -6.68 2.94
CA HIS A 66 -3.45 -6.53 3.68
C HIS A 66 -2.99 -5.07 3.66
N GLN A 67 -2.91 -4.46 4.85
CA GLN A 67 -2.50 -3.07 5.01
C GLN A 67 -1.06 -2.81 4.52
N LEU A 68 -0.12 -3.70 4.82
CA LEU A 68 1.26 -3.60 4.35
C LEU A 68 1.35 -3.67 2.82
N ALA A 69 0.53 -4.51 2.18
CA ALA A 69 0.49 -4.63 0.73
C ALA A 69 -0.07 -3.36 0.09
N ALA A 70 -1.16 -2.82 0.65
CA ALA A 70 -1.74 -1.56 0.19
C ALA A 70 -0.74 -0.40 0.28
N ARG A 71 -0.02 -0.29 1.42
CA ARG A 71 1.00 0.76 1.58
C ARG A 71 2.15 0.57 0.60
N LEU A 72 2.73 -0.64 0.51
CA LEU A 72 3.84 -0.93 -0.39
C LEU A 72 3.48 -0.67 -1.86
N ALA A 73 2.32 -1.16 -2.30
CA ALA A 73 1.86 -0.95 -3.67
C ALA A 73 1.55 0.54 -3.94
N GLY A 74 1.05 1.28 -2.94
CA GLY A 74 0.86 2.72 -3.03
C GLY A 74 2.17 3.48 -3.19
N SER A 75 3.18 3.15 -2.38
CA SER A 75 4.51 3.78 -2.45
C SER A 75 5.23 3.46 -3.76
N LEU A 76 5.11 2.24 -4.28
CA LEU A 76 5.77 1.80 -5.52
C LEU A 76 4.98 2.11 -6.79
N GLY A 77 3.73 2.59 -6.67
CA GLY A 77 2.82 2.70 -7.82
C GLY A 77 2.43 1.36 -8.46
N ALA A 78 2.65 0.25 -7.76
CA ALA A 78 2.39 -1.12 -8.24
C ALA A 78 0.91 -1.56 -8.07
N CYS A 79 -0.03 -0.62 -8.18
CA CYS A 79 -1.46 -0.87 -8.02
C CYS A 79 -2.16 -0.98 -9.38
N ILE A 80 -3.27 -1.73 -9.42
CA ILE A 80 -4.20 -1.70 -10.56
C ILE A 80 -5.11 -0.49 -10.39
N GLU A 81 -5.02 0.50 -11.29
CA GLU A 81 -5.92 1.65 -11.26
C GLU A 81 -7.29 1.30 -11.87
N VAL A 82 -8.36 1.65 -11.14
CA VAL A 82 -9.75 1.50 -11.56
C VAL A 82 -10.43 2.84 -11.36
N LYS A 83 -11.00 3.39 -12.42
CA LYS A 83 -11.77 4.64 -12.36
C LYS A 83 -13.26 4.35 -12.21
N VAL A 84 -13.92 5.06 -11.30
CA VAL A 84 -15.36 4.95 -11.01
C VAL A 84 -15.94 6.35 -10.84
N SER A 85 -17.27 6.46 -10.84
CA SER A 85 -17.91 7.73 -10.46
C SER A 85 -17.79 7.97 -8.95
N ASP A 86 -17.84 9.24 -8.52
CA ASP A 86 -17.82 9.59 -7.09
C ASP A 86 -18.98 8.94 -6.32
N GLU A 87 -20.14 8.72 -6.96
CA GLU A 87 -21.27 8.01 -6.35
C GLU A 87 -20.94 6.54 -6.10
N GLN A 88 -20.32 5.88 -7.08
CA GLN A 88 -19.86 4.49 -6.92
C GLN A 88 -18.78 4.36 -5.86
N LEU A 89 -17.84 5.32 -5.82
CA LEU A 89 -16.82 5.38 -4.77
C LEU A 89 -17.49 5.54 -3.39
N ALA A 90 -18.48 6.42 -3.25
CA ALA A 90 -19.19 6.63 -1.99
C ALA A 90 -19.93 5.37 -1.51
N VAL A 91 -20.56 4.62 -2.42
CA VAL A 91 -21.19 3.33 -2.09
C VAL A 91 -20.15 2.32 -1.62
N LEU A 92 -19.03 2.19 -2.33
CA LEU A 92 -17.93 1.29 -1.93
C LEU A 92 -17.38 1.64 -0.53
N LEU A 93 -17.33 2.92 -0.18
CA LEU A 93 -16.90 3.38 1.14
C LEU A 93 -17.93 3.17 2.25
N SER A 94 -19.21 3.09 1.89
CA SER A 94 -20.30 2.89 2.85
C SER A 94 -20.41 1.43 3.33
N GLU A 95 -19.79 0.50 2.59
CA GLU A 95 -19.79 -0.95 2.87
C GLU A 95 -18.51 -1.43 3.61
N LEU A 96 -17.59 -0.52 3.96
CA LEU A 96 -16.36 -0.79 4.72
C LEU A 96 -16.58 -0.67 6.23
#